data_AF-A0A3L7S4E4-F1
#
_entry.id   AF-A0A3L7S4E4-F1
#
_cell.length_a   1.000
_cell.length_b   1.000
_cell.length_c   1.000
_cell.angle_alpha   90.00
_cell.angle_beta   90.00
_cell.angle_gamma   90.00
#
_symmetry.space_group_name_H-M   'P 1'
#
loop_
_entity.id
_entity.type
_entity.pdbx_description
1 polymer ?
#
loop_
_entity_poly.entity_id
_entity_poly.type
_entity_poly.pdbx_seq_one_letter_code
_entity_poly.pdbx_strand_id
1 'polypeptide(L)'
;FSWPAPSGTVHGWLMGTRNRGVVPNLNPGNTAQNDERCFNMVSIRYSPNQEPFANQLFPGMGSNQGANNPLSSLHTGGVQILLSDGSVRFISNNMHLETLKQLATRDDGRVMGEY
;
A
#
# COMPACT_ATOMS: atom_id res chain seq x y z
N PHE A 1 -17.19 -6.19 -8.90
CA PHE A 1 -17.29 -6.29 -7.43
C PHE A 1 -15.96 -6.79 -6.91
N SER A 2 -15.05 -5.89 -6.50
CA SER A 2 -13.90 -6.28 -5.71
C SER A 2 -14.34 -6.44 -4.26
N TRP A 3 -14.01 -7.59 -3.70
CA TRP A 3 -14.28 -7.90 -2.30
C TRP A 3 -13.18 -7.24 -1.47
N PRO A 4 -13.50 -6.37 -0.50
CA PRO A 4 -12.54 -5.95 0.50
C PRO A 4 -12.11 -7.21 1.27
N ALA A 5 -10.88 -7.67 1.05
CA ALA A 5 -10.34 -8.79 1.79
C ALA A 5 -10.08 -8.35 3.24
N PRO A 6 -10.48 -9.13 4.27
CA PRO A 6 -10.18 -8.81 5.65
C PRO A 6 -8.67 -8.81 5.87
N SER A 7 -8.08 -7.66 6.21
CA SER A 7 -6.64 -7.52 6.47
C SER A 7 -6.17 -8.04 7.85
N GLY A 8 -6.98 -8.84 8.55
CA GLY A 8 -6.60 -9.40 9.84
C GLY A 8 -7.65 -10.33 10.42
N THR A 9 -7.52 -11.64 10.18
CA THR A 9 -8.35 -12.67 10.83
C THR A 9 -7.73 -13.18 12.13
N VAL A 10 -6.45 -12.91 12.36
CA VAL A 10 -5.63 -13.46 13.48
C VAL A 10 -4.63 -12.45 14.06
N HIS A 11 -4.59 -11.20 13.57
CA HIS A 11 -3.57 -10.20 13.92
C HIS A 11 -4.20 -8.85 14.26
N GLY A 12 -3.74 -8.20 15.33
CA GLY A 12 -4.27 -6.92 15.83
C GLY A 12 -3.48 -5.69 15.37
N TRP A 13 -4.03 -4.50 15.61
CA TRP A 13 -3.45 -3.22 15.20
C TRP A 13 -2.10 -2.88 15.86
N LEU A 14 -1.72 -3.56 16.94
CA LEU A 14 -0.41 -3.41 17.60
C LEU A 14 0.68 -4.33 17.02
N MET A 15 0.34 -5.22 16.09
CA MET A 15 1.33 -6.11 15.48
C MET A 15 2.32 -5.29 14.64
N GLY A 16 3.61 -5.51 14.87
CA GLY A 16 4.68 -4.89 14.10
C GLY A 16 5.25 -5.82 13.06
N THR A 17 5.99 -5.25 12.10
CA THR A 17 6.82 -6.02 11.18
C THR A 17 8.17 -6.29 11.82
N ARG A 18 8.53 -7.56 12.03
CA ARG A 18 9.82 -7.96 12.63
C ARG A 18 10.96 -7.92 11.61
N ASN A 19 10.67 -8.10 10.32
CA ASN A 19 11.67 -8.29 9.28
C ASN A 19 12.11 -6.97 8.65
N ARG A 20 13.39 -6.90 8.27
CA ARG A 20 13.94 -5.81 7.46
C ARG A 20 13.99 -6.24 5.98
N GLY A 21 13.86 -5.29 5.07
CA GLY A 21 13.98 -5.54 3.63
C GLY A 21 13.39 -4.39 2.81
N VAL A 22 13.18 -4.64 1.52
CA VAL A 22 12.55 -3.69 0.60
C VAL A 22 11.35 -4.36 -0.02
N VAL A 23 10.19 -3.71 0.05
CA VAL A 23 8.95 -4.21 -0.57
C VAL A 23 9.18 -4.51 -2.07
N PRO A 24 8.70 -5.65 -2.59
CA PRO A 24 7.80 -6.60 -1.95
C PRO A 24 8.52 -7.70 -1.13
N ASN A 25 9.85 -7.74 -1.15
CA ASN A 25 10.67 -8.78 -0.55
C ASN A 25 11.21 -8.34 0.82
N LEU A 26 10.39 -8.55 1.86
CA LEU A 26 10.79 -8.38 3.25
C LEU A 26 11.36 -9.73 3.73
N ASN A 27 12.62 -9.76 4.20
CA ASN A 27 13.47 -10.94 4.45
C ASN A 27 14.19 -11.58 3.21
N PRO A 28 15.18 -10.91 2.60
CA PRO A 28 15.96 -11.46 1.49
C PRO A 28 16.93 -12.60 1.88
N GLY A 29 17.05 -12.97 3.17
CA GLY A 29 18.10 -13.85 3.69
C GLY A 29 17.68 -15.28 4.04
N ASN A 30 16.39 -15.64 3.97
CA ASN A 30 15.91 -16.99 4.28
C ASN A 30 14.81 -17.42 3.31
N THR A 31 15.23 -17.98 2.18
CA THR A 31 14.39 -18.40 1.06
C THR A 31 13.42 -19.56 1.38
N ALA A 32 13.52 -20.17 2.56
CA ALA A 32 12.60 -21.21 3.03
C ALA A 32 11.49 -20.67 3.97
N GLN A 33 11.63 -19.43 4.46
CA GLN A 33 10.66 -18.77 5.34
C GLN A 33 10.56 -17.29 4.98
N ASN A 34 10.13 -17.00 3.74
CA ASN A 34 9.72 -15.66 3.34
C ASN A 34 8.58 -15.23 4.25
N ASP A 35 8.94 -14.56 5.34
CA ASP A 35 7.99 -14.08 6.31
C ASP A 35 7.39 -12.79 5.78
N GLU A 36 6.40 -12.97 4.91
CA GLU A 36 5.58 -11.93 4.29
C GLU A 36 4.71 -11.19 5.32
N ARG A 37 4.79 -11.53 6.62
CA ARG A 37 4.00 -10.91 7.67
C ARG A 37 4.43 -9.48 7.94
N CYS A 38 3.73 -8.57 7.29
CA CYS A 38 4.01 -7.15 7.29
C CYS A 38 2.75 -6.43 7.76
N PHE A 39 2.88 -5.72 8.87
CA PHE A 39 1.78 -5.01 9.53
C PHE A 39 2.18 -3.58 9.81
N ASN A 40 1.19 -2.69 9.90
CA ASN A 40 1.37 -1.26 10.20
C ASN A 40 2.33 -0.53 9.26
N MET A 41 2.51 -1.07 8.06
CA MET A 41 3.30 -0.45 6.99
C MET A 41 2.42 -0.34 5.77
N VAL A 42 2.55 0.78 5.06
CA VAL A 42 1.94 1.01 3.76
C VAL A 42 3.06 1.41 2.82
N SER A 43 3.13 0.76 1.67
CA SER A 43 4.03 1.15 0.58
C SER A 43 3.23 1.42 -0.68
N ILE A 44 3.80 2.24 -1.57
CA ILE A 44 3.15 2.69 -2.80
C ILE A 44 3.95 2.16 -3.99
N ARG A 45 3.52 1.02 -4.53
CA ARG A 45 4.06 0.44 -5.77
C ARG A 45 3.06 0.38 -6.92
N TYR A 46 1.77 0.51 -6.62
CA TYR A 46 0.69 0.36 -7.59
C TYR A 46 -0.31 1.51 -7.46
N SER A 47 -1.08 1.74 -8.53
CA SER A 47 -2.13 2.74 -8.56
C SER A 47 -3.24 2.43 -7.55
N PRO A 48 -4.02 3.44 -7.13
CA PRO A 48 -5.22 3.20 -6.32
C PRO A 48 -6.17 2.23 -7.02
N ASN A 49 -6.83 1.39 -6.24
CA ASN A 49 -7.73 0.33 -6.71
C ASN A 49 -7.10 -0.63 -7.73
N GLN A 50 -5.81 -0.94 -7.59
CA GLN A 50 -5.15 -1.91 -8.46
C GLN A 50 -5.84 -3.27 -8.41
N GLU A 51 -6.26 -3.75 -9.58
CA GLU A 51 -6.83 -5.07 -9.79
C GLU A 51 -6.06 -5.83 -10.90
N PRO A 52 -6.09 -7.18 -10.92
CA PRO A 52 -6.63 -8.06 -9.86
C PRO A 52 -5.80 -8.06 -8.58
N PHE A 53 -6.44 -8.43 -7.46
CA PHE A 53 -5.74 -8.67 -6.19
C PHE A 53 -5.00 -10.02 -6.22
N ALA A 54 -3.77 -10.03 -6.74
CA ALA A 54 -3.02 -11.26 -6.98
C ALA A 54 -1.51 -11.06 -6.83
N ASN A 55 -0.89 -11.72 -5.84
CA ASN A 55 0.56 -11.65 -5.58
C ASN A 55 1.42 -12.05 -6.79
N GLN A 56 0.94 -13.00 -7.60
CA GLN A 56 1.66 -13.50 -8.78
C GLN A 56 1.82 -12.43 -9.87
N LEU A 57 0.86 -11.51 -9.98
CA LEU A 57 0.86 -10.42 -10.96
C LEU A 57 1.38 -9.11 -10.35
N PHE A 58 1.06 -8.90 -9.07
CA PHE A 58 1.42 -7.72 -8.30
C PHE A 58 2.10 -8.15 -7.00
N PRO A 59 3.42 -8.42 -7.06
CA PRO A 59 4.20 -8.84 -5.90
C PRO A 59 4.02 -7.93 -4.68
N GLY A 60 3.75 -8.55 -3.54
CA GLY A 60 3.53 -7.88 -2.25
C GLY A 60 2.06 -7.67 -1.89
N MET A 61 1.13 -7.99 -2.79
CA MET A 61 -0.30 -8.01 -2.48
C MET A 61 -0.69 -9.33 -1.82
N GLY A 62 -1.34 -9.28 -0.66
CA GLY A 62 -1.79 -10.50 0.03
C GLY A 62 -2.86 -10.25 1.08
N SER A 63 -3.78 -11.22 1.21
CA SER A 63 -5.06 -11.08 1.93
C SER A 63 -4.87 -10.89 3.43
N ASN A 64 -4.07 -11.76 4.06
CA ASN A 64 -3.76 -11.67 5.50
C ASN A 64 -2.41 -10.98 5.76
N GLN A 65 -1.51 -11.01 4.78
CA GLN A 65 -0.13 -10.54 4.86
C GLN A 65 0.21 -9.91 3.52
N GLY A 66 0.52 -8.62 3.51
CA GLY A 66 0.77 -7.89 2.28
C GLY A 66 1.79 -6.79 2.53
N ALA A 67 3.01 -7.00 2.05
CA ALA A 67 4.07 -5.99 2.09
C ALA A 67 3.68 -4.71 1.33
N ASN A 68 2.77 -4.81 0.36
CA ASN A 68 2.30 -3.73 -0.48
C ASN A 68 0.85 -4.01 -0.96
N ASN A 69 -0.12 -3.83 -0.07
CA ASN A 69 -1.52 -3.73 -0.49
C ASN A 69 -1.80 -2.31 -1.00
N PRO A 70 -2.43 -2.14 -2.19
CA PRO A 70 -2.72 -0.82 -2.74
C PRO A 70 -3.77 -0.09 -1.90
N LEU A 71 -3.86 1.23 -2.05
CA LEU A 71 -4.99 1.99 -1.56
C LEU A 71 -6.26 1.51 -2.26
N SER A 72 -7.29 1.10 -1.51
CA SER A 72 -8.53 0.54 -2.06
C SER A 72 -9.77 1.25 -1.54
N SER A 73 -10.75 1.46 -2.41
CA SER A 73 -12.01 2.13 -2.15
C SER A 73 -13.07 1.63 -3.14
N LEU A 74 -14.34 1.57 -2.70
CA LEU A 74 -15.46 1.27 -3.60
C LEU A 74 -15.95 2.51 -4.37
N HIS A 75 -15.42 3.69 -4.09
CA HIS A 75 -15.73 4.90 -4.85
C HIS A 75 -15.25 4.76 -6.30
N THR A 76 -16.11 5.14 -7.24
CA THR A 76 -15.79 5.08 -8.67
C THR A 76 -14.61 6.00 -8.98
N GLY A 77 -13.60 5.44 -9.64
CA GLY A 77 -12.49 6.19 -10.22
C GLY A 77 -11.39 6.63 -9.26
N GLY A 78 -11.46 6.32 -7.96
CA GLY A 78 -10.45 6.80 -7.02
C GLY A 78 -10.66 6.44 -5.54
N VAL A 79 -9.81 7.05 -4.71
CA VAL A 79 -9.80 6.90 -3.25
C VAL A 79 -9.81 8.29 -2.59
N GLN A 80 -10.43 8.41 -1.41
CA GLN A 80 -10.28 9.61 -0.58
C GLN A 80 -9.08 9.42 0.34
N ILE A 81 -8.16 10.39 0.39
CA ILE A 81 -7.01 10.38 1.30
C ILE A 81 -7.04 11.58 2.24
N LEU A 82 -6.53 11.39 3.44
CA LEU A 82 -6.24 12.47 4.39
C LEU A 82 -4.77 12.85 4.26
N LEU A 83 -4.50 14.14 4.11
CA LEU A 83 -3.15 14.70 4.10
C LEU A 83 -2.70 15.08 5.52
N SER A 84 -1.39 15.25 5.69
CA SER A 84 -0.80 15.60 7.00
C SER A 84 -1.23 16.99 7.52
N ASP A 85 -1.78 17.84 6.64
CA ASP A 85 -2.34 19.15 6.98
C ASP A 85 -3.82 19.08 7.42
N GLY A 86 -4.41 17.89 7.48
CA GLY A 86 -5.81 17.66 7.85
C GLY A 86 -6.81 17.82 6.70
N SER A 87 -6.37 18.17 5.49
CA SER A 87 -7.26 18.24 4.33
C SER A 87 -7.53 16.86 3.74
N VAL A 88 -8.75 16.65 3.26
CA VAL A 88 -9.16 15.42 2.56
C VAL A 88 -9.22 15.70 1.07
N ARG A 89 -8.59 14.85 0.27
CA ARG A 89 -8.55 14.97 -1.19
C ARG A 89 -8.92 13.68 -1.88
N PHE A 90 -9.66 13.80 -2.97
CA PHE A 90 -9.96 12.69 -3.85
C PHE A 90 -8.81 12.48 -4.82
N ILE A 91 -8.36 11.23 -4.91
CA ILE A 91 -7.22 10.84 -5.73
C ILE A 91 -7.68 9.81 -6.77
N SER A 92 -7.44 10.12 -8.04
CA SER A 92 -7.84 9.28 -9.17
C SER A 92 -6.99 8.01 -9.29
N ASN A 93 -7.61 6.91 -9.70
CA ASN A 93 -6.92 5.67 -10.08
C ASN A 93 -5.91 5.88 -11.23
N ASN A 94 -6.16 6.89 -12.07
CA ASN A 94 -5.35 7.21 -13.25
C ASN A 94 -4.24 8.23 -12.95
N MET A 95 -4.07 8.64 -11.71
CA MET A 95 -3.00 9.58 -11.35
C MET A 95 -1.63 9.01 -11.73
N HIS A 96 -0.67 9.90 -12.01
CA HIS A 96 0.70 9.47 -12.20
C HIS A 96 1.26 8.91 -10.88
N LEU A 97 1.79 7.68 -10.91
CA LEU A 97 2.21 6.99 -9.68
C LEU A 97 3.33 7.74 -8.95
N GLU A 98 4.22 8.43 -9.66
CA GLU A 98 5.26 9.24 -9.01
C GLU A 98 4.67 10.40 -8.22
N THR A 99 3.58 11.01 -8.68
CA THR A 99 2.89 12.06 -7.92
C THR A 99 2.36 11.50 -6.60
N LEU A 100 1.82 10.28 -6.59
CA LEU A 100 1.35 9.63 -5.37
C LEU A 100 2.49 9.34 -4.39
N LYS A 101 3.64 8.88 -4.90
CA LYS A 101 4.83 8.64 -4.07
C LYS A 101 5.35 9.94 -3.46
N GLN A 102 5.39 11.02 -4.22
CA GLN A 102 5.80 12.32 -3.72
C GLN A 102 4.85 12.84 -2.63
N LEU A 103 3.53 12.66 -2.78
CA LEU A 103 2.56 12.99 -1.72
C LEU A 103 2.80 12.23 -0.41
N ALA A 104 3.31 11.00 -0.47
CA ALA A 104 3.60 10.19 0.70
C ALA A 104 5.01 10.42 1.27
N THR A 105 5.91 11.08 0.54
CA THR A 105 7.31 11.27 0.94
C THR A 105 7.51 12.68 1.50
N ARG A 106 7.40 12.81 2.82
CA ARG A 106 7.45 14.11 3.51
C ARG A 106 8.77 14.88 3.35
N ASP A 107 9.90 14.19 3.27
CA ASP A 107 11.25 14.75 3.36
C ASP A 107 12.00 14.81 2.03
N ASP A 108 11.31 14.65 0.90
CA ASP A 108 11.94 14.67 -0.43
C ASP A 108 12.27 16.08 -0.95
N GLY A 109 11.84 17.12 -0.23
CA GLY A 109 12.09 18.53 -0.57
C GLY A 109 11.33 19.02 -1.80
N ARG A 110 10.38 18.25 -2.33
CA ARG A 110 9.61 18.64 -3.52
C ARG A 110 8.38 19.44 -3.15
N VAL A 111 8.16 20.54 -3.88
CA VAL A 111 6.90 21.29 -3.81
C VAL A 111 5.92 20.63 -4.77
N MET A 112 4.80 20.14 -4.23
CA MET A 112 3.73 19.53 -5.02
C MET A 112 2.87 20.61 -5.67
N GLY A 113 2.61 20.46 -6.97
CA GLY A 113 1.63 21.27 -7.70
C GLY A 113 0.19 20.83 -7.44
N GLU A 114 -0.71 21.15 -8.36
CA GLU A 114 -2.06 20.56 -8.39
C GLU A 114 -1.98 19.09 -8.88
N TYR A 115 -2.81 18.23 -8.30
CA TYR A 115 -2.86 16.78 -8.55
C TYR A 115 -4.26 16.21 -8.33
#